data_AF-A0A842MEZ4-F1
#
_entry.id   AF-A0A842MEZ4-F1
#
_cell.length_a   1.000
_cell.length_b   1.000
_cell.length_c   1.000
_cell.angle_alpha   90.00
_cell.angle_beta   90.00
_cell.angle_gamma   90.00
#
_symmetry.space_group_name_H-M   'P 1'
#
loop_
_entity.id
_entity.type
_entity.pdbx_description
1 polymer ?
#
loop_
_entity_poly.entity_id
_entity_poly.type
_entity_poly.pdbx_seq_one_letter_code
_entity_poly.pdbx_strand_id
1 'polypeptide(L)'
;MVTVEELISWVLRIGVLTGVAMTALGFFVSADLAWAGILVLILTPFMRVAMAGAYFLCRREYPFFFLAAYVIMILVIGSFLRIN
;
A
#
# COMPACT_ATOMS: atom_id res chain seq x y z
N MET A 1 25.43 -0.92 0.96
CA MET A 1 24.43 -1.96 0.64
C MET A 1 23.09 -1.25 0.62
N VAL A 2 22.63 -0.78 -0.55
CA VAL A 2 21.27 -0.25 -0.68
C VAL A 2 20.36 -1.46 -0.53
N THR A 3 19.79 -1.59 0.67
CA THR A 3 19.04 -2.75 1.10
C THR A 3 17.71 -2.73 0.35
N VAL A 4 17.23 -3.88 -0.09
CA VAL A 4 15.95 -4.03 -0.81
C VAL A 4 14.79 -3.32 -0.08
N GLU A 5 14.89 -3.19 1.23
CA GLU A 5 14.01 -2.41 2.12
C GLU A 5 13.97 -0.90 1.79
N GLU A 6 15.11 -0.26 1.49
CA GLU A 6 15.14 1.13 1.06
C GLU A 6 14.43 1.32 -0.27
N LEU A 7 14.62 0.40 -1.21
CA LEU A 7 13.95 0.43 -2.51
C LEU A 7 12.43 0.32 -2.35
N ILE A 8 11.97 -0.65 -1.55
CA ILE A 8 10.54 -0.83 -1.22
C ILE A 8 9.98 0.43 -0.56
N SER A 9 10.72 1.01 0.40
CA SER A 9 10.33 2.25 1.09
C SER A 9 10.20 3.42 0.11
N TRP A 10 11.14 3.57 -0.83
CA TRP A 10 11.10 4.62 -1.84
C TRP A 10 9.92 4.47 -2.80
N VAL A 11 9.68 3.26 -3.32
CA VAL A 11 8.53 2.98 -4.22
C VAL A 11 7.22 3.32 -3.52
N LEU A 12 7.08 2.95 -2.24
CA LEU A 12 5.89 3.27 -1.45
C LEU A 12 5.74 4.77 -1.19
N ARG A 13 6.83 5.49 -0.86
CA ARG A 13 6.80 6.93 -0.63
C ARG A 13 6.39 7.68 -1.88
N ILE A 14 6.95 7.32 -3.03
CA ILE A 14 6.58 7.89 -4.33
C ILE A 14 5.11 7.60 -4.62
N GLY A 15 4.67 6.36 -4.44
CA GLY A 15 3.26 5.97 -4.61
C GLY A 15 2.30 6.84 -3.78
N VAL A 16 2.59 7.04 -2.50
CA VAL A 16 1.80 7.92 -1.62
C VAL A 16 1.81 9.36 -2.12
N LEU A 17 2.99 9.92 -2.40
CA LEU A 17 3.10 11.30 -2.88
C LEU A 17 2.34 11.51 -4.19
N THR A 18 2.42 10.55 -5.12
CA THR A 18 1.64 10.59 -6.36
C THR A 18 0.14 10.48 -6.11
N GLY A 19 -0.30 9.61 -5.21
CA GLY A 19 -1.71 9.48 -4.84
C GLY A 19 -2.26 10.76 -4.20
N VAL A 20 -1.52 11.38 -3.28
CA VAL A 20 -1.88 12.67 -2.67
C VAL A 20 -1.94 13.76 -3.75
N ALA A 21 -0.93 13.85 -4.61
CA ALA A 21 -0.90 14.85 -5.67
C ALA A 21 -2.08 14.70 -6.65
N MET A 22 -2.37 13.48 -7.10
CA MET A 22 -3.52 13.20 -7.95
C MET A 22 -4.84 13.54 -7.25
N THR A 23 -4.97 13.21 -5.98
CA THR A 23 -6.18 13.53 -5.19
C THR A 23 -6.35 15.04 -5.08
N ALA A 24 -5.29 15.76 -4.72
CA ALA A 24 -5.29 17.21 -4.59
C ALA A 24 -5.60 17.91 -5.91
N LEU A 25 -4.95 17.51 -7.02
CA LEU A 25 -5.25 18.04 -8.35
C LEU A 25 -6.65 17.68 -8.82
N GLY A 26 -7.14 16.49 -8.48
CA GLY A 26 -8.48 16.03 -8.80
C GLY A 26 -9.56 16.95 -8.23
N PHE A 27 -9.38 17.48 -7.01
CA PHE A 27 -10.32 18.44 -6.43
C PHE A 27 -10.48 19.73 -7.26
N PHE A 28 -9.45 20.13 -8.02
CA PHE A 28 -9.50 21.33 -8.86
C PHE A 28 -9.86 21.03 -10.33
N VAL A 29 -9.57 19.82 -10.81
CA VAL A 29 -9.69 19.45 -12.23
C VAL A 29 -10.91 18.58 -12.51
N SER A 30 -11.04 17.44 -11.82
CA SER A 30 -12.12 16.48 -12.07
C SER A 30 -12.28 15.46 -10.93
N ALA A 31 -13.53 15.08 -10.66
CA ALA A 31 -13.85 14.06 -9.66
C ALA A 31 -13.22 12.70 -9.99
N ASP A 32 -13.13 12.33 -11.26
CA ASP A 32 -12.52 11.06 -11.70
C ASP A 32 -11.04 10.98 -11.33
N LEU A 33 -10.31 12.09 -11.49
CA LEU A 33 -8.90 12.17 -11.10
C LEU A 33 -8.73 12.12 -9.58
N ALA A 34 -9.66 12.72 -8.82
CA ALA A 34 -9.65 12.63 -7.36
C ALA A 34 -9.87 11.19 -6.89
N TRP A 35 -10.84 10.49 -7.47
CA TRP A 35 -11.10 9.08 -7.19
C TRP A 35 -9.94 8.17 -7.57
N ALA A 36 -9.26 8.44 -8.69
CA ALA A 36 -8.05 7.73 -9.07
C ALA A 36 -6.93 7.91 -8.02
N GLY A 37 -6.73 9.13 -7.53
CA GLY A 37 -5.78 9.41 -6.46
C GLY A 37 -6.13 8.68 -5.15
N ILE A 38 -7.41 8.68 -4.77
CA ILE A 38 -7.91 7.95 -3.59
C ILE A 38 -7.67 6.44 -3.75
N LEU A 39 -7.92 5.86 -4.92
CA LEU A 39 -7.65 4.45 -5.20
C LEU A 39 -6.17 4.11 -5.02
N VAL A 40 -5.26 4.95 -5.52
CA VAL A 40 -3.81 4.78 -5.34
C VAL A 40 -3.44 4.78 -3.84
N LEU A 41 -4.03 5.71 -3.07
CA LEU A 41 -3.80 5.81 -1.63
C LEU A 41 -4.33 4.59 -0.86
N ILE A 42 -5.53 4.10 -1.21
CA ILE A 42 -6.11 2.89 -0.62
C ILE A 42 -5.27 1.66 -0.96
N LEU A 43 -4.72 1.57 -2.17
CA LEU A 43 -3.93 0.42 -2.61
C LEU A 43 -2.52 0.39 -2.00
N THR A 44 -1.98 1.54 -1.60
CA THR A 44 -0.63 1.65 -1.02
C THR A 44 -0.39 0.70 0.17
N PRO A 45 -1.24 0.63 1.22
CA PRO A 45 -1.03 -0.30 2.33
C PRO A 45 -1.05 -1.77 1.88
N PHE A 46 -1.87 -2.15 0.90
CA PHE A 46 -1.84 -3.51 0.34
C PHE A 46 -0.50 -3.81 -0.33
N MET A 47 -0.02 -2.90 -1.17
CA MET A 47 1.28 -3.01 -1.84
C MET A 47 2.43 -3.11 -0.83
N ARG A 48 2.37 -2.34 0.26
CA ARG A 48 3.38 -2.38 1.33
C ARG A 48 3.47 -3.76 1.97
N VAL A 49 2.32 -4.30 2.39
CA VAL A 49 2.31 -5.58 3.11
C VAL A 49 2.61 -6.74 2.16
N ALA A 50 2.18 -6.66 0.90
CA ALA A 50 2.54 -7.64 -0.13
C ALA A 50 4.06 -7.68 -0.39
N MET A 51 4.70 -6.51 -0.54
CA MET A 51 6.15 -6.43 -0.72
C MET A 51 6.92 -6.91 0.53
N ALA A 52 6.46 -6.55 1.74
CA ALA A 52 7.05 -7.05 2.97
C ALA A 52 6.93 -8.59 3.08
N GLY A 53 5.76 -9.14 2.77
CA GLY A 53 5.52 -10.58 2.73
C GLY A 53 6.44 -11.29 1.74
N ALA A 54 6.56 -10.76 0.51
CA ALA A 54 7.47 -11.31 -0.49
C ALA A 54 8.94 -11.29 -0.02
N TYR A 55 9.36 -10.20 0.63
CA TYR A 55 10.70 -10.09 1.21
C TYR A 55 10.97 -11.15 2.29
N PHE A 56 10.05 -11.33 3.25
CA PHE A 56 10.17 -12.34 4.29
C PHE A 56 10.15 -13.76 3.73
N LEU A 57 9.36 -14.00 2.68
CA LEU A 57 9.33 -15.29 1.99
C LEU A 57 10.68 -15.61 1.33
N CYS A 58 11.30 -14.64 0.66
CA CYS A 58 12.64 -14.78 0.08
C CYS A 58 13.72 -15.03 1.13
N ARG A 59 13.59 -14.47 2.34
CA ARG A 59 14.50 -14.74 3.47
C ARG A 59 14.19 -16.00 4.27
N ARG A 60 13.14 -16.75 3.91
CA ARG A 60 12.65 -17.94 4.65
C ARG A 60 12.26 -17.65 6.10
N GLU A 61 11.87 -16.41 6.38
CA GLU A 61 11.45 -15.94 7.68
C GLU A 61 9.93 -16.16 7.85
N TYR A 62 9.53 -17.44 7.92
CA TYR A 62 8.12 -17.85 7.94
C TYR A 62 7.25 -17.17 9.01
N PRO A 63 7.71 -16.90 10.26
CA PRO A 63 6.89 -16.21 11.26
C PRO A 63 6.43 -14.83 10.79
N PHE A 64 7.32 -14.08 10.14
CA PHE A 64 7.02 -12.75 9.62
C PHE A 64 6.16 -12.79 8.36
N PHE A 65 6.29 -13.83 7.54
CA PHE A 65 5.39 -14.06 6.41
C PHE A 65 3.94 -14.29 6.86
N PHE A 66 3.71 -15.15 7.87
CA PHE A 66 2.36 -15.36 8.41
C PHE A 66 1.79 -14.10 9.04
N LEU A 67 2.62 -13.28 9.69
CA LEU A 67 2.21 -11.97 10.19
C LEU A 67 1.78 -11.03 9.05
N ALA A 68 2.56 -10.95 7.96
CA ALA A 68 2.19 -10.15 6.79
C ALA A 68 0.88 -10.63 6.15
N ALA A 69 0.69 -11.95 6.01
CA ALA A 69 -0.56 -12.53 5.52
C ALA A 69 -1.75 -12.18 6.43
N TYR A 70 -1.56 -12.23 7.74
CA TYR A 70 -2.57 -11.84 8.72
C TYR A 70 -2.94 -10.35 8.62
N VAL A 71 -1.94 -9.47 8.42
CA VAL A 71 -2.18 -8.03 8.21
C VAL A 71 -2.95 -7.77 6.91
N ILE A 72 -2.64 -8.48 5.81
CA ILE A 72 -3.45 -8.41 4.58
C ILE A 72 -4.88 -8.83 4.86
N MET A 73 -5.08 -9.93 5.59
CA MET A 73 -6.42 -10.41 5.93
C MET A 73 -7.19 -9.36 6.74
N ILE A 74 -6.58 -8.72 7.73
CA ILE A 74 -7.20 -7.62 8.48
C ILE A 74 -7.50 -6.42 7.58
N LEU A 75 -6.59 -6.02 6.68
CA LEU A 75 -6.81 -4.90 5.75
C LEU A 75 -7.98 -5.17 4.81
N VAL A 76 -8.07 -6.40 4.29
CA VAL A 76 -9.19 -6.84 3.45
C VAL A 76 -10.48 -6.81 4.25
N ILE A 77 -10.51 -7.44 5.42
CA ILE A 77 -11.68 -7.48 6.32
C ILE A 77 -12.10 -6.06 6.72
N GLY A 78 -11.16 -5.20 7.10
CA GLY A 78 -11.40 -3.80 7.45
C GLY A 78 -11.89 -2.95 6.27
N SER A 79 -11.42 -3.24 5.05
CA SER A 79 -11.95 -2.60 3.84
C SER A 79 -13.39 -3.02 3.54
N PHE A 80 -13.81 -4.23 3.96
CA PHE A 80 -15.18 -4.72 3.81
C PHE A 80 -16.10 -4.37 4.99
N LEU A 81 -15.55 -4.23 6.20
CA LEU A 81 -16.19 -3.65 7.38
C LEU A 81 -16.26 -2.14 7.21
N ARG A 82 -17.01 -1.71 6.19
CA ARG A 82 -17.50 -0.35 6.10
C ARG A 82 -18.36 -0.15 7.34
N ILE A 83 -17.88 0.66 8.29
CA ILE A 83 -18.62 1.10 9.46
C ILE A 83 -19.90 1.76 8.91
N ASN A 84 -21.02 1.08 9.13
CA ASN A 84 -22.36 1.51 8.78
C ASN A 84 -22.87 2.43 9.89
#